data_AF-A0A0A9CM70-F1
#
_entry.id   AF-A0A0A9CM70-F1
#
_cell.length_a   1.000
_cell.length_b   1.000
_cell.length_c   1.000
_cell.angle_alpha   90.00
_cell.angle_beta   90.00
_cell.angle_gamma   90.00
#
_symmetry.space_group_name_H-M   'P 1'
#
loop_
_entity.id
_entity.type
_entity.pdbx_description
1 polymer ?
#
loop_
_entity_poly.entity_id
_entity_poly.type
_entity_poly.pdbx_seq_one_letter_code
_entity_poly.pdbx_strand_id
1 'polypeptide(L)'
;MNREYTVGEFRKVADTLCELVPGMQIATDFICGFPGETDEDFTQTVNLVKEYQFPQVHISQFYPRPGTPAARMKKVPSNEVKKRSRELTSVFESFSPYQGMEGKLERIWITEIATDGVHLVGHTKGYIQVLVIAPDSMLGTSADVKITSVGRWSVFGEVIEGSVVVREAPKQTSAQLQENGQNQVEEASCCATDSCGACACSDAAQRCGPKRCEDTSHAPQTCGDATRAEAIQSTLVRRNVASESNQGKPVGKEHQVNGVTRTVVNIDTILWCGLAVSFAATVVLVVLLAYKISATSSYARL
;
A
#
# COMPACT_ATOMS: atom_id res chain seq x y z
N MET A 1 -20.54 17.05 8.18
CA MET A 1 -20.50 15.76 7.46
C MET A 1 -21.38 14.64 8.08
N ASN A 2 -22.16 14.91 9.14
CA ASN A 2 -23.01 13.92 9.83
C ASN A 2 -22.29 12.61 10.21
N ARG A 3 -21.03 12.73 10.66
CA ARG A 3 -20.31 11.60 11.27
C ARG A 3 -20.80 11.47 12.71
N GLU A 4 -21.15 10.27 13.12
CA GLU A 4 -21.64 9.96 14.48
C GLU A 4 -20.48 9.73 15.46
N TYR A 5 -19.35 10.39 15.23
CA TYR A 5 -18.17 10.34 16.09
C TYR A 5 -17.43 11.68 16.04
N THR A 6 -16.67 11.93 17.09
CA THR A 6 -15.81 13.10 17.29
C THR A 6 -14.37 12.79 16.93
N VAL A 7 -13.55 13.83 16.77
CA VAL A 7 -12.10 13.67 16.61
C VAL A 7 -11.46 12.97 17.81
N GLY A 8 -11.98 13.17 19.03
CA GLY A 8 -11.48 12.48 20.23
C GLY A 8 -11.70 10.96 20.19
N GLU A 9 -12.86 10.53 19.68
CA GLU A 9 -13.15 9.11 19.49
C GLU A 9 -12.32 8.50 18.36
N PHE A 10 -12.12 9.24 17.26
CA PHE A 10 -11.19 8.84 16.21
C PHE A 10 -9.78 8.61 16.79
N ARG A 11 -9.27 9.57 17.57
CA ARG A 11 -7.94 9.49 18.20
C ARG A 11 -7.81 8.26 19.08
N LYS A 12 -8.79 8.04 19.97
CA LYS A 12 -8.82 6.85 20.82
C LYS A 12 -8.69 5.56 20.03
N VAL A 13 -9.43 5.42 18.92
CA VAL A 13 -9.36 4.22 18.08
C VAL A 13 -8.03 4.11 17.35
N ALA A 14 -7.57 5.19 16.71
CA ALA A 14 -6.31 5.22 15.96
C ALA A 14 -5.12 4.90 16.86
N ASP A 15 -5.04 5.54 18.02
CA ASP A 15 -3.94 5.35 18.99
C ASP A 15 -3.92 3.93 19.52
N THR A 16 -5.10 3.38 19.88
CA THR A 16 -5.22 1.99 20.36
C THR A 16 -4.75 1.00 19.28
N LEU A 17 -5.11 1.21 18.02
CA LEU A 17 -4.69 0.34 16.91
C LEU A 17 -3.18 0.42 16.67
N CYS A 18 -2.61 1.63 16.70
CA CYS A 18 -1.17 1.84 16.54
C CYS A 18 -0.36 1.24 17.70
N GLU A 19 -0.89 1.28 18.92
CA GLU A 19 -0.25 0.70 20.11
C GLU A 19 -0.29 -0.84 20.09
N LEU A 20 -1.45 -1.43 19.79
CA LEU A 20 -1.67 -2.87 19.93
C LEU A 20 -1.29 -3.69 18.69
N VAL A 21 -1.17 -3.05 17.51
CA VAL A 21 -0.87 -3.75 16.26
C VAL A 21 0.45 -3.22 15.68
N PRO A 22 1.57 -3.93 15.90
CA PRO A 22 2.86 -3.54 15.36
C PRO A 22 2.82 -3.37 13.83
N GLY A 23 3.34 -2.24 13.36
CA GLY A 23 3.38 -1.93 11.92
C GLY A 23 2.05 -1.48 11.32
N MET A 24 1.04 -1.15 12.13
CA MET A 24 -0.24 -0.60 11.67
C MET A 24 -0.02 0.62 10.75
N GLN A 25 -0.73 0.63 9.62
CA GLN A 25 -0.74 1.75 8.68
C GLN A 25 -2.18 2.25 8.57
N ILE A 26 -2.39 3.54 8.81
CA ILE A 26 -3.72 4.16 8.70
C ILE A 26 -3.78 5.00 7.43
N ALA A 27 -4.65 4.59 6.50
CA ALA A 27 -5.01 5.39 5.34
C ALA A 27 -6.31 6.15 5.61
N THR A 28 -6.41 7.41 5.14
CA THR A 28 -7.60 8.23 5.39
C THR A 28 -7.89 9.22 4.26
N ASP A 29 -9.15 9.62 4.15
CA ASP A 29 -9.61 10.58 3.14
C ASP A 29 -10.00 11.90 3.82
N PHE A 30 -9.52 13.03 3.29
CA PHE A 30 -9.94 14.37 3.66
C PHE A 30 -10.71 15.03 2.52
N ILE A 31 -11.75 15.78 2.90
CA ILE A 31 -12.55 16.59 1.98
C ILE A 31 -12.39 18.05 2.39
N CYS A 32 -11.63 18.82 1.62
CA CYS A 32 -11.49 20.26 1.84
C CYS A 32 -12.70 21.00 1.27
N GLY A 33 -13.16 22.05 1.94
CA GLY A 33 -14.24 22.91 1.46
C GLY A 33 -15.63 22.34 1.65
N PHE A 34 -15.82 21.43 2.62
CA PHE A 34 -17.17 20.99 2.97
C PHE A 34 -18.04 22.21 3.31
N PRO A 35 -19.32 22.27 2.91
CA PRO A 35 -20.16 23.43 3.19
C PRO A 35 -20.23 23.75 4.68
N GLY A 36 -19.84 24.98 5.04
CA GLY A 36 -19.74 25.45 6.42
C GLY A 36 -18.35 25.35 7.06
N GLU A 37 -17.35 24.78 6.39
CA GLU A 37 -15.97 24.68 6.90
C GLU A 37 -15.33 26.06 7.13
N THR A 38 -14.99 26.34 8.39
CA THR A 38 -14.31 27.56 8.83
C THR A 38 -12.79 27.45 8.73
N ASP A 39 -12.07 28.55 8.97
CA ASP A 39 -10.60 28.54 9.00
C ASP A 39 -10.07 27.76 10.22
N GLU A 40 -10.80 27.80 11.33
CA GLU A 40 -10.52 27.03 12.53
C GLU A 40 -10.67 25.53 12.27
N ASP A 41 -11.74 25.09 11.60
CA ASP A 41 -11.97 23.69 11.23
C ASP A 41 -10.83 23.17 10.33
N PHE A 42 -10.44 23.97 9.34
CA PHE A 42 -9.35 23.63 8.44
C PHE A 42 -8.01 23.54 9.18
N THR A 43 -7.74 24.48 10.10
CA THR A 43 -6.52 24.46 10.93
C THR A 43 -6.47 23.21 11.80
N GLN A 44 -7.59 22.79 12.40
CA GLN A 44 -7.66 21.54 13.15
C GLN A 44 -7.39 20.31 12.27
N THR A 45 -7.88 20.32 11.03
CA THR A 45 -7.60 19.26 10.04
C THR A 45 -6.10 19.18 9.72
N VAL A 46 -5.45 20.32 9.46
CA VAL A 46 -4.01 20.40 9.22
C VAL A 46 -3.22 19.85 10.41
N ASN A 47 -3.61 20.22 11.64
CA ASN A 47 -2.94 19.75 12.84
C ASN A 47 -3.07 18.24 13.02
N LEU A 48 -4.24 17.66 12.73
CA LEU A 48 -4.45 16.21 12.79
C LEU A 48 -3.54 15.48 11.80
N VAL A 49 -3.38 16.00 10.58
CA VAL A 49 -2.47 15.41 9.57
C VAL A 49 -1.01 15.49 10.01
N LYS A 50 -0.59 16.62 10.60
CA LYS A 50 0.78 16.78 11.12
C LYS A 50 1.09 15.84 12.28
N GLU A 51 0.09 15.60 13.13
CA GLU A 51 0.24 14.77 14.31
C GLU A 51 0.35 13.29 13.97
N TYR A 52 -0.54 12.77 13.14
CA TYR A 52 -0.57 11.34 12.80
C TYR A 52 0.40 10.96 11.67
N GLN A 53 0.86 11.93 10.88
CA GLN A 53 1.76 11.71 9.74
C GLN A 53 1.35 10.52 8.88
N PHE A 54 0.05 10.45 8.53
CA PHE A 54 -0.56 9.30 7.87
C PHE A 54 0.26 8.83 6.66
N PRO A 55 0.50 7.51 6.49
CA PRO A 55 1.24 6.98 5.35
C PRO A 55 0.56 7.21 4.00
N GLN A 56 -0.78 7.11 3.99
CA GLN A 56 -1.59 7.37 2.81
C GLN A 56 -2.76 8.29 3.15
N VAL A 57 -2.91 9.32 2.31
CA VAL A 57 -3.99 10.28 2.44
C VAL A 57 -4.57 10.58 1.06
N HIS A 58 -5.90 10.52 0.94
CA HIS A 58 -6.60 11.05 -0.21
C HIS A 58 -7.17 12.44 0.10
N ILE A 59 -6.68 13.47 -0.58
CA ILE A 59 -7.15 14.84 -0.38
C ILE A 59 -8.03 15.23 -1.57
N SER A 60 -9.32 15.41 -1.31
CA SER A 60 -10.31 15.78 -2.30
C SER A 60 -10.90 17.16 -2.00
N GLN A 61 -11.38 17.83 -3.04
CA GLN A 61 -12.18 19.06 -2.89
C GLN A 61 -13.66 18.68 -2.85
N PHE A 62 -14.44 19.32 -1.99
CA PHE A 62 -15.88 19.06 -1.91
C PHE A 62 -16.55 19.32 -3.26
N TYR A 63 -17.24 18.31 -3.77
CA TYR A 63 -18.10 18.42 -4.94
C TYR A 63 -19.55 18.08 -4.55
N PRO A 64 -20.52 18.98 -4.76
CA PRO A 64 -21.91 18.75 -4.37
C PRO A 64 -22.51 17.64 -5.22
N ARG A 65 -22.95 16.56 -4.57
CA ARG A 65 -23.66 15.45 -5.23
C ARG A 65 -25.16 15.72 -5.21
N PRO A 66 -25.87 15.69 -6.36
CA PRO A 66 -27.32 15.90 -6.41
C PRO A 66 -28.07 15.00 -5.41
N GLY A 67 -29.11 15.54 -4.79
CA GLY A 67 -29.93 14.81 -3.79
C GLY A 67 -29.39 14.83 -2.35
N THR A 68 -28.11 15.16 -2.13
CA THR A 68 -27.55 15.22 -0.77
C THR A 68 -27.94 16.49 -0.02
N PRO A 69 -28.05 16.45 1.33
CA PRO A 69 -28.24 17.67 2.13
C PRO A 69 -27.13 18.70 1.89
N ALA A 70 -25.88 18.23 1.79
CA ALA A 70 -24.71 19.09 1.55
C ALA A 70 -24.78 19.87 0.23
N ALA A 71 -25.46 19.35 -0.79
CA ALA A 71 -25.63 20.07 -2.06
C ALA A 71 -26.47 21.34 -1.94
N ARG A 72 -27.33 21.44 -0.91
CA ARG A 72 -28.19 22.61 -0.65
C ARG A 72 -27.57 23.62 0.33
N MET A 73 -26.44 23.27 0.95
CA MET A 73 -25.76 24.12 1.93
C MET A 73 -24.98 25.26 1.25
N LYS A 74 -24.71 26.33 2.01
CA LYS A 74 -23.86 27.44 1.54
C LYS A 74 -22.43 26.95 1.35
N LYS A 75 -21.92 27.07 0.12
CA LYS A 75 -20.59 26.59 -0.27
C LYS A 75 -19.50 27.53 0.24
N VAL A 76 -18.34 26.95 0.54
CA VAL A 76 -17.09 27.69 0.70
C VAL A 76 -16.65 28.21 -0.68
N PRO A 77 -16.14 29.45 -0.79
CA PRO A 77 -15.63 29.99 -2.05
C PRO A 77 -14.58 29.07 -2.70
N SER A 78 -14.68 28.83 -4.00
CA SER A 78 -13.82 27.87 -4.71
C SER A 78 -12.32 28.19 -4.63
N ASN A 79 -11.95 29.47 -4.53
CA ASN A 79 -10.57 29.89 -4.32
C ASN A 79 -10.03 29.42 -2.97
N GLU A 80 -10.83 29.49 -1.91
CA GLU A 80 -10.46 29.00 -0.58
C GLU A 80 -10.36 27.47 -0.57
N VAL A 81 -11.30 26.76 -1.17
CA VAL A 81 -11.24 25.29 -1.28
C VAL A 81 -9.97 24.83 -2.01
N LYS A 82 -9.59 25.54 -3.08
CA LYS A 82 -8.37 25.27 -3.85
C LYS A 82 -7.10 25.60 -3.05
N LYS A 83 -7.11 26.68 -2.26
CA LYS A 83 -6.01 27.04 -1.37
C LYS A 83 -5.82 25.98 -0.28
N ARG A 84 -6.90 25.61 0.42
CA ARG A 84 -6.93 24.61 1.49
C ARG A 84 -6.43 23.25 1.03
N SER A 85 -6.93 22.74 -0.11
CA SER A 85 -6.46 21.46 -0.66
C SER A 85 -4.97 21.48 -0.99
N ARG A 86 -4.45 22.54 -1.62
CA ARG A 86 -3.01 22.68 -1.90
C ARG A 86 -2.17 22.74 -0.64
N GLU A 87 -2.62 23.50 0.36
CA GLU A 87 -1.93 23.61 1.64
C GLU A 87 -1.87 22.26 2.36
N LEU A 88 -2.99 21.54 2.44
CA LEU A 88 -3.04 20.23 3.08
C LEU A 88 -2.18 19.21 2.32
N THR A 89 -2.15 19.25 0.98
CA THR A 89 -1.24 18.45 0.15
C THR A 89 0.20 18.77 0.47
N SER A 90 0.58 20.04 0.56
CA SER A 90 1.96 20.43 0.88
C SER A 90 2.37 19.98 2.29
N VAL A 91 1.44 20.03 3.26
CA VAL A 91 1.67 19.49 4.61
C VAL A 91 1.89 17.98 4.57
N PHE A 92 1.02 17.24 3.88
CA PHE A 92 1.18 15.80 3.71
C PHE A 92 2.51 15.44 3.03
N GLU A 93 2.90 16.17 1.99
CA GLU A 93 4.16 15.96 1.27
C GLU A 93 5.40 16.34 2.08
N SER A 94 5.26 17.12 3.16
CA SER A 94 6.39 17.61 3.96
C SER A 94 7.06 16.54 4.84
N PHE A 95 6.39 15.42 5.09
CA PHE A 95 6.93 14.32 5.90
C PHE A 95 7.05 13.02 5.10
N SER A 96 7.93 12.12 5.57
CA SER A 96 8.14 10.80 4.98
C SER A 96 7.66 9.72 5.96
N PRO A 97 6.57 9.00 5.64
CA PRO A 97 5.91 8.09 6.59
C PRO A 97 6.69 6.79 6.84
N TYR A 98 7.68 6.48 6.00
CA TYR A 98 8.43 5.22 6.06
C TYR A 98 9.80 5.38 6.73
N GLN A 99 10.09 6.52 7.35
CA GLN A 99 11.36 6.74 8.04
C GLN A 99 11.64 5.64 9.08
N GLY A 100 12.87 5.13 9.08
CA GLY A 100 13.29 4.06 9.98
C GLY A 100 12.83 2.66 9.55
N MET A 101 12.33 2.50 8.32
CA MET A 101 12.17 1.16 7.72
C MET A 101 13.47 0.62 7.11
N GLU A 102 14.47 1.46 6.85
CA GLU A 102 15.75 0.99 6.31
C GLU A 102 16.38 -0.09 7.20
N GLY A 103 16.83 -1.17 6.58
CA GLY A 103 17.44 -2.32 7.23
C GLY A 103 16.45 -3.32 7.84
N LYS A 104 15.15 -3.01 7.92
CA LYS A 104 14.13 -3.95 8.41
C LYS A 104 13.91 -5.10 7.41
N LEU A 105 13.54 -6.24 7.96
CA LEU A 105 13.13 -7.42 7.21
C LEU A 105 11.61 -7.47 7.17
N GLU A 106 11.05 -7.52 5.97
CA GLU A 106 9.61 -7.56 5.75
C GLU A 106 9.26 -8.71 4.80
N ARG A 107 8.13 -9.36 5.04
CA ARG A 107 7.55 -10.28 4.06
C ARG A 107 6.65 -9.52 3.12
N ILE A 108 6.88 -9.67 1.81
CA ILE A 108 6.06 -9.03 0.78
C ILE A 108 5.32 -10.05 -0.06
N TRP A 109 4.16 -9.65 -0.56
CA TRP A 109 3.41 -10.36 -1.60
C TRP A 109 3.64 -9.67 -2.94
N ILE A 110 4.24 -10.35 -3.91
CA ILE A 110 4.65 -9.79 -5.20
C ILE A 110 3.50 -9.94 -6.20
N THR A 111 3.04 -8.83 -6.77
CA THR A 111 1.80 -8.79 -7.58
C THR A 111 2.02 -8.41 -9.03
N GLU A 112 2.88 -7.43 -9.29
CA GLU A 112 2.97 -6.81 -10.61
C GLU A 112 4.40 -6.35 -10.94
N ILE A 113 4.62 -6.05 -12.22
CA ILE A 113 5.84 -5.42 -12.70
C ILE A 113 5.61 -3.91 -12.64
N ALA A 114 6.57 -3.17 -12.08
CA ALA A 114 6.50 -1.72 -11.98
C ALA A 114 6.51 -1.07 -13.38
N THR A 115 6.04 0.17 -13.45
CA THR A 115 5.96 0.93 -14.73
C THR A 115 7.33 1.17 -15.38
N ASP A 116 8.41 1.09 -14.60
CA ASP A 116 9.77 1.21 -15.14
C ASP A 116 10.27 -0.06 -15.87
N GLY A 117 9.55 -1.19 -15.73
CA GLY A 117 9.93 -2.48 -16.32
C GLY A 117 11.18 -3.11 -15.72
N VAL A 118 11.71 -2.57 -14.62
CA VAL A 118 12.94 -3.05 -13.95
C VAL A 118 12.59 -3.69 -12.60
N HIS A 119 11.64 -3.10 -11.87
CA HIS A 119 11.27 -3.59 -10.54
C HIS A 119 10.01 -4.44 -10.59
N LEU A 120 9.90 -5.41 -9.69
CA LEU A 120 8.64 -5.98 -9.27
C LEU A 120 8.08 -5.17 -8.11
N VAL A 121 6.75 -5.08 -8.05
CA VAL A 121 6.00 -4.46 -6.96
C VAL A 121 5.48 -5.56 -6.06
N GLY A 122 5.79 -5.45 -4.77
CA GLY A 122 5.13 -6.23 -3.74
C GLY A 122 4.61 -5.37 -2.61
N HIS A 123 3.77 -5.96 -1.77
CA HIS A 123 3.14 -5.29 -0.64
C HIS A 123 3.45 -6.00 0.67
N THR A 124 3.83 -5.23 1.70
CA THR A 124 3.93 -5.76 3.06
C THR A 124 2.54 -6.07 3.62
N LYS A 125 2.47 -6.65 4.82
CA LYS A 125 1.20 -6.85 5.54
C LYS A 125 0.44 -5.53 5.78
N GLY A 126 1.16 -4.43 6.00
CA GLY A 126 0.59 -3.08 6.12
C GLY A 126 0.25 -2.43 4.78
N TYR A 127 0.30 -3.19 3.68
CA TYR A 127 0.08 -2.74 2.31
C TYR A 127 1.09 -1.70 1.80
N ILE A 128 2.24 -1.56 2.47
CA ILE A 128 3.32 -0.68 2.03
C ILE A 128 3.91 -1.25 0.75
N GLN A 129 3.99 -0.42 -0.29
CA GLN A 129 4.54 -0.80 -1.58
C GLN A 129 6.07 -0.91 -1.50
N VAL A 130 6.59 -2.07 -1.88
CA VAL A 130 8.02 -2.40 -1.92
C VAL A 130 8.43 -2.73 -3.35
N LEU A 131 9.42 -2.00 -3.86
CA LEU A 131 10.04 -2.23 -5.16
C LEU A 131 11.27 -3.10 -4.99
N VAL A 132 11.33 -4.21 -5.72
CA VAL A 132 12.43 -5.18 -5.66
C VAL A 132 12.91 -5.55 -7.06
N ILE A 133 14.22 -5.76 -7.21
CA ILE A 133 14.78 -6.32 -8.44
C ILE A 133 14.79 -7.84 -8.28
N ALA A 134 13.95 -8.52 -9.04
CA ALA A 134 13.76 -9.96 -8.97
C ALA A 134 13.22 -10.49 -10.31
N PRO A 135 13.42 -11.79 -10.63
CA PRO A 135 12.90 -12.37 -11.85
C PRO A 135 11.37 -12.46 -11.84
N ASP A 136 10.74 -12.25 -13.01
CA ASP A 136 9.28 -12.32 -13.21
C ASP A 136 8.63 -13.62 -12.72
N SER A 137 9.42 -14.69 -12.59
CA SER A 137 8.96 -15.96 -12.01
C SER A 137 8.48 -15.85 -10.55
N MET A 138 8.78 -14.74 -9.88
CA MET A 138 8.33 -14.46 -8.51
C MET A 138 6.95 -13.79 -8.43
N LEU A 139 6.34 -13.42 -9.56
CA LEU A 139 4.98 -12.86 -9.58
C LEU A 139 3.98 -13.86 -8.96
N GLY A 140 3.10 -13.36 -8.09
CA GLY A 140 2.11 -14.17 -7.37
C GLY A 140 2.68 -14.98 -6.20
N THR A 141 3.94 -14.75 -5.82
CA THR A 141 4.59 -15.41 -4.67
C THR A 141 4.84 -14.43 -3.53
N SER A 142 5.25 -14.95 -2.38
CA SER A 142 5.78 -14.14 -1.28
C SER A 142 7.27 -14.37 -1.07
N ALA A 143 7.97 -13.31 -0.69
CA ALA A 143 9.40 -13.35 -0.38
C ALA A 143 9.72 -12.48 0.85
N ASP A 144 10.77 -12.84 1.57
CA ASP A 144 11.33 -12.00 2.63
C ASP A 144 12.35 -11.05 2.00
N VAL A 145 12.21 -9.76 2.30
CA VAL A 145 13.01 -8.68 1.71
C VAL A 145 13.64 -7.84 2.80
N LYS A 146 14.86 -7.40 2.56
CA LYS A 146 15.51 -6.37 3.37
C LYS A 146 15.27 -5.02 2.72
N ILE A 147 14.66 -4.10 3.45
CA ILE A 147 14.44 -2.74 2.97
C ILE A 147 15.80 -2.02 2.91
N THR A 148 16.17 -1.50 1.74
CA THR A 148 17.47 -0.84 1.49
C THR A 148 17.36 0.68 1.54
N SER A 149 16.24 1.23 1.07
CA SER A 149 15.99 2.66 1.09
C SER A 149 14.49 2.96 1.11
N VAL A 150 14.14 4.17 1.55
CA VAL A 150 12.76 4.63 1.57
C VAL A 150 12.54 5.80 0.62
N GLY A 151 11.51 5.69 -0.21
CA GLY A 151 10.96 6.79 -0.97
C GLY A 151 9.75 7.39 -0.27
N ARG A 152 9.12 8.38 -0.92
CA ARG A 152 7.90 9.03 -0.38
C ARG A 152 6.66 8.14 -0.49
N TRP A 153 6.56 7.40 -1.59
CA TRP A 153 5.36 6.63 -1.96
C TRP A 153 5.55 5.12 -1.84
N SER A 154 6.80 4.67 -1.96
CA SER A 154 7.20 3.28 -1.88
C SER A 154 8.55 3.17 -1.16
N VAL A 155 8.89 1.96 -0.75
CA VAL A 155 10.22 1.61 -0.26
C VAL A 155 10.91 0.67 -1.26
N PHE A 156 12.23 0.57 -1.19
CA PHE A 156 13.02 -0.31 -2.05
C PHE A 156 13.65 -1.41 -1.19
N GLY A 157 13.76 -2.61 -1.75
CA GLY A 157 14.34 -3.73 -1.02
C GLY A 157 15.04 -4.74 -1.92
N GLU A 158 15.80 -5.59 -1.26
CA GLU A 158 16.49 -6.73 -1.86
C GLU A 158 15.89 -8.03 -1.31
N VAL A 159 15.59 -8.96 -2.21
CA VAL A 159 15.09 -10.29 -1.84
C VAL A 159 16.19 -11.09 -1.17
N ILE A 160 15.87 -11.74 -0.06
CA ILE A 160 16.80 -12.63 0.65
C ILE A 160 16.68 -14.03 0.04
N GLU A 161 17.77 -14.53 -0.56
CA GLU A 161 17.83 -15.86 -1.17
C GLU A 161 17.38 -16.96 -0.18
N GLY A 162 16.49 -17.84 -0.63
CA GLY A 162 15.98 -18.99 0.14
C GLY A 162 14.61 -18.83 0.80
N SER A 163 13.95 -17.68 0.66
CA SER A 163 12.67 -17.38 1.34
C SER A 163 11.41 -17.42 0.44
N VAL A 164 11.53 -17.90 -0.80
CA VAL A 164 10.40 -17.91 -1.74
C VAL A 164 9.41 -19.01 -1.36
N VAL A 165 8.24 -18.60 -0.86
CA VAL A 165 7.13 -19.53 -0.65
C VAL A 165 6.28 -19.53 -1.90
N VAL A 166 6.57 -20.47 -2.80
CA VAL A 166 5.69 -20.76 -3.94
C VAL A 166 4.54 -21.60 -3.41
N ARG A 167 3.32 -21.06 -3.41
CA ARG A 167 2.13 -21.88 -3.21
C ARG A 167 1.90 -22.67 -4.49
N GLU A 168 2.30 -23.93 -4.50
CA GLU A 168 1.82 -24.86 -5.53
C GLU A 168 0.29 -24.90 -5.45
N ALA A 169 -0.38 -24.60 -6.58
CA ALA A 169 -1.82 -24.75 -6.68
C ALA A 169 -2.20 -26.21 -6.38
N PRO A 170 -3.27 -26.49 -5.61
CA PRO A 170 -3.68 -27.86 -5.35
C PRO A 170 -3.99 -28.54 -6.68
N LYS A 171 -3.19 -29.55 -7.04
CA LYS A 171 -3.47 -30.42 -8.20
C LYS A 171 -4.85 -31.02 -7.98
N GLN A 172 -5.79 -30.67 -8.85
CA GLN A 172 -7.09 -31.32 -8.90
C GLN A 172 -6.83 -32.83 -9.08
N THR A 173 -7.08 -33.58 -8.02
CA THR A 173 -7.08 -35.04 -8.13
C THR A 173 -8.33 -35.36 -8.94
N SER A 174 -8.15 -35.70 -10.22
CA SER A 174 -9.21 -36.23 -11.06
C SER A 174 -9.66 -37.57 -10.47
N ALA A 175 -10.64 -37.51 -9.55
CA ALA A 175 -11.32 -38.69 -9.06
C ALA A 175 -12.06 -39.34 -10.24
N GLN A 176 -11.64 -40.56 -10.54
CA GLN A 176 -12.19 -41.42 -11.57
C GLN A 176 -13.68 -41.65 -11.28
N LEU A 177 -14.53 -41.26 -12.23
CA LEU A 177 -15.90 -41.78 -12.35
C LEU A 177 -15.79 -43.24 -12.78
N GLN A 178 -15.84 -44.16 -11.82
CA GLN A 178 -16.22 -45.55 -12.10
C GLN A 178 -17.74 -45.65 -11.99
N GLU A 179 -18.37 -45.90 -13.13
CA GLU A 179 -19.74 -46.39 -13.24
C GLU A 179 -19.84 -47.71 -12.46
N ASN A 180 -20.84 -47.83 -11.58
CA ASN A 180 -21.31 -49.14 -11.15
C ASN A 180 -22.83 -49.19 -11.28
N GLY A 181 -23.26 -49.94 -12.30
CA GLY A 181 -24.63 -50.35 -12.54
C GLY A 181 -25.11 -51.38 -11.50
N GLN A 182 -26.41 -51.37 -11.32
CA GLN A 182 -27.23 -52.08 -10.34
C GLN A 182 -27.08 -53.61 -10.36
N ASN A 183 -27.20 -54.28 -9.20
CA ASN A 183 -28.35 -55.15 -8.91
C ASN A 183 -28.35 -55.77 -7.49
N GLN A 184 -29.50 -55.60 -6.82
CA GLN A 184 -30.30 -56.48 -5.95
C GLN A 184 -29.62 -57.56 -5.07
N VAL A 185 -30.02 -57.66 -3.79
CA VAL A 185 -30.96 -58.65 -3.21
C VAL A 185 -31.19 -58.35 -1.72
N GLU A 186 -32.39 -58.69 -1.24
CA GLU A 186 -33.03 -58.54 0.09
C GLU A 186 -32.26 -59.10 1.30
N GLU A 187 -32.45 -58.53 2.51
CA GLU A 187 -33.20 -59.16 3.62
C GLU A 187 -33.21 -58.29 4.91
N ALA A 188 -34.26 -58.47 5.70
CA ALA A 188 -34.66 -57.71 6.88
C ALA A 188 -33.81 -57.97 8.15
N SER A 189 -33.97 -57.13 9.20
CA SER A 189 -34.48 -57.58 10.51
C SER A 189 -34.12 -56.66 11.71
N CYS A 190 -35.17 -56.33 12.46
CA CYS A 190 -35.28 -56.02 13.89
C CYS A 190 -34.80 -54.69 14.51
N CYS A 191 -35.81 -53.94 14.97
CA CYS A 191 -35.79 -53.02 16.10
C CYS A 191 -35.58 -53.78 17.44
N ALA A 192 -34.97 -53.13 18.43
CA ALA A 192 -35.32 -53.30 19.85
C ALA A 192 -34.92 -52.04 20.64
N THR A 193 -35.65 -51.82 21.72
CA THR A 193 -36.02 -50.56 22.36
C THR A 193 -35.14 -50.12 23.54
N ASP A 194 -35.54 -48.97 24.09
CA ASP A 194 -35.44 -48.51 25.48
C ASP A 194 -34.17 -47.77 25.91
N SER A 195 -34.21 -46.70 26.70
CA SER A 195 -35.23 -45.72 27.11
C SER A 195 -34.50 -44.74 28.06
N CYS A 196 -34.94 -43.48 28.11
CA CYS A 196 -34.83 -42.50 29.22
C CYS A 196 -33.47 -42.28 29.93
N GLY A 197 -33.09 -41.06 30.31
CA GLY A 197 -33.82 -39.83 30.48
C GLY A 197 -32.90 -38.79 31.13
N ALA A 198 -33.20 -37.52 30.91
CA ALA A 198 -32.48 -36.36 31.43
C ALA A 198 -32.59 -36.22 32.95
N CYS A 199 -31.60 -35.57 33.59
CA CYS A 199 -31.75 -34.19 34.10
C CYS A 199 -30.63 -33.77 35.06
N ALA A 200 -30.41 -32.46 35.05
CA ALA A 200 -29.47 -31.66 35.82
C ALA A 200 -29.67 -31.71 37.34
N CYS A 201 -28.62 -31.35 38.10
CA CYS A 201 -28.64 -30.26 39.10
C CYS A 201 -27.30 -30.11 39.83
N SER A 202 -27.17 -28.92 40.41
CA SER A 202 -25.99 -28.17 40.84
C SER A 202 -25.52 -28.45 42.29
N ASP A 203 -24.36 -27.83 42.59
CA ASP A 203 -23.91 -27.25 43.86
C ASP A 203 -23.17 -28.03 44.96
N ALA A 204 -22.11 -27.34 45.43
CA ALA A 204 -21.57 -27.23 46.79
C ALA A 204 -20.54 -28.26 47.33
N ALA A 205 -19.31 -27.75 47.44
CA ALA A 205 -18.51 -27.63 48.67
C ALA A 205 -17.79 -28.87 49.30
N GLN A 206 -16.47 -28.69 49.41
CA GLN A 206 -15.61 -28.85 50.60
C GLN A 206 -14.83 -30.16 50.88
N ARG A 207 -13.50 -29.93 50.95
CA ARG A 207 -12.46 -30.47 51.85
C ARG A 207 -11.89 -31.88 51.57
N CYS A 208 -10.59 -31.90 51.26
CA CYS A 208 -9.54 -32.43 52.16
C CYS A 208 -8.15 -31.93 51.71
N GLY A 209 -7.40 -31.28 52.61
CA GLY A 209 -5.93 -31.25 52.58
C GLY A 209 -5.38 -32.14 53.70
N PRO A 210 -4.11 -32.02 54.13
CA PRO A 210 -2.91 -31.45 53.48
C PRO A 210 -1.72 -32.46 53.47
N LYS A 211 -0.66 -32.18 52.71
CA LYS A 211 0.72 -32.44 53.17
C LYS A 211 1.74 -31.55 52.44
N ARG A 212 2.71 -31.15 53.24
CA ARG A 212 3.68 -30.05 53.18
C ARG A 212 5.00 -30.52 52.59
N CYS A 213 5.72 -29.66 51.87
CA CYS A 213 7.18 -29.51 51.91
C CYS A 213 7.54 -28.06 51.49
N GLU A 214 7.87 -27.26 52.50
CA GLU A 214 8.71 -26.06 52.54
C GLU A 214 10.10 -26.36 51.92
N ASP A 215 11.03 -25.46 51.67
CA ASP A 215 11.18 -24.00 51.52
C ASP A 215 12.65 -23.85 51.09
N THR A 216 13.00 -22.80 50.32
CA THR A 216 14.02 -21.83 50.77
C THR A 216 14.12 -20.67 49.78
N SER A 217 13.69 -19.53 50.31
CA SER A 217 13.90 -18.15 49.86
C SER A 217 15.38 -17.75 49.83
N HIS A 218 15.76 -16.81 48.96
CA HIS A 218 16.32 -15.51 49.37
C HIS A 218 16.52 -14.56 48.17
N ALA A 219 15.74 -13.47 48.18
CA ALA A 219 16.20 -12.10 47.85
C ALA A 219 16.39 -11.39 49.23
N PRO A 220 17.10 -10.24 49.39
CA PRO A 220 17.02 -9.04 48.54
C PRO A 220 18.32 -8.20 48.41
N GLN A 221 18.31 -7.14 47.58
CA GLN A 221 18.63 -5.73 47.93
C GLN A 221 19.21 -4.90 46.77
N THR A 222 18.80 -3.64 46.79
CA THR A 222 19.16 -2.48 45.97
C THR A 222 20.44 -1.76 46.44
N CYS A 223 20.99 -0.92 45.54
CA CYS A 223 21.98 0.20 45.66
C CYS A 223 23.05 -0.01 44.55
N GLY A 224 23.56 0.95 43.78
CA GLY A 224 23.66 2.41 43.80
C GLY A 224 25.00 2.75 43.09
N ASP A 225 24.97 3.72 42.18
CA ASP A 225 26.04 4.40 41.41
C ASP A 225 27.54 4.03 41.56
N ALA A 226 28.26 3.96 40.42
CA ALA A 226 29.47 4.75 40.10
C ALA A 226 30.37 4.14 38.99
N THR A 227 30.51 4.89 37.88
CA THR A 227 31.74 5.20 37.09
C THR A 227 32.91 4.21 36.96
N ARG A 228 33.21 3.80 35.72
CA ARG A 228 34.53 3.87 35.00
C ARG A 228 34.31 3.29 33.59
N ALA A 229 34.35 4.07 32.51
CA ALA A 229 35.51 4.66 31.83
C ALA A 229 36.41 3.63 31.12
N GLU A 230 36.69 3.97 29.86
CA GLU A 230 37.66 3.41 28.90
C GLU A 230 37.20 2.18 28.12
N ALA A 231 37.47 2.02 26.82
CA ALA A 231 37.86 2.86 25.68
C ALA A 231 38.00 1.84 24.53
N ILE A 232 37.55 2.14 23.31
CA ILE A 232 38.20 1.72 22.05
C ILE A 232 37.67 2.66 20.95
N GLN A 233 38.58 3.49 20.45
CA GLN A 233 38.45 4.28 19.23
C GLN A 233 38.95 3.45 18.05
N SER A 234 38.24 3.52 16.93
CA SER A 234 38.79 3.43 15.57
C SER A 234 37.77 4.11 14.63
N THR A 235 37.90 5.39 14.32
CA THR A 235 38.71 5.95 13.21
C THR A 235 38.49 5.22 11.88
N LEU A 236 37.71 5.81 10.97
CA LEU A 236 38.11 6.07 9.58
C LEU A 236 37.00 6.81 8.78
N VAL A 237 37.35 8.05 8.43
CA VAL A 237 37.07 8.80 7.18
C VAL A 237 35.64 9.30 6.92
N ARG A 238 35.42 10.54 7.37
CA ARG A 238 34.66 11.57 6.66
C ARG A 238 35.25 11.78 5.25
N ARG A 239 34.40 11.79 4.23
CA ARG A 239 34.58 12.65 3.04
C ARG A 239 33.39 13.59 2.95
N ASN A 240 33.64 14.85 3.30
CA ASN A 240 32.86 15.98 2.80
C ASN A 240 33.40 16.32 1.40
N VAL A 241 32.51 16.48 0.43
CA VAL A 241 32.76 17.36 -0.72
C VAL A 241 31.57 18.30 -0.79
N ALA A 242 31.87 19.59 -0.64
CA ALA A 242 30.94 20.68 -0.81
C ALA A 242 30.64 20.92 -2.31
N SER A 243 29.47 21.51 -2.52
CA SER A 243 28.93 22.15 -3.71
C SER A 243 29.92 22.76 -4.70
N GLU A 244 29.64 22.62 -5.99
CA GLU A 244 29.53 23.79 -6.88
C GLU A 244 28.78 23.47 -8.18
N SER A 245 27.88 24.39 -8.50
CA SER A 245 27.15 24.53 -9.75
C SER A 245 28.08 24.96 -10.90
N ASN A 246 27.99 24.33 -12.07
CA ASN A 246 27.89 25.10 -13.32
C ASN A 246 27.49 24.28 -14.56
N GLN A 247 26.75 24.97 -15.41
CA GLN A 247 26.28 24.57 -16.74
C GLN A 247 27.44 24.47 -17.75
N GLY A 248 27.39 23.51 -18.68
CA GLY A 248 28.28 23.50 -19.85
C GLY A 248 28.27 22.19 -20.64
N LYS A 249 27.87 22.27 -21.91
CA LYS A 249 27.65 21.22 -22.93
C LYS A 249 28.87 20.32 -23.26
N PRO A 250 28.65 19.17 -23.95
CA PRO A 250 29.56 18.02 -23.94
C PRO A 250 30.64 18.09 -25.04
N VAL A 251 31.83 17.56 -24.72
CA VAL A 251 32.91 17.26 -25.67
C VAL A 251 33.14 15.75 -25.65
N GLY A 252 32.99 15.11 -26.81
CA GLY A 252 33.13 13.68 -26.99
C GLY A 252 34.58 13.21 -26.87
N LYS A 253 34.77 12.03 -26.26
CA LYS A 253 35.93 11.17 -26.47
C LYS A 253 35.47 9.71 -26.47
N GLU A 254 35.69 9.06 -27.61
CA GLU A 254 35.55 7.63 -27.80
C GLU A 254 36.59 6.86 -26.98
N HIS A 255 36.18 5.74 -26.40
CA HIS A 255 37.05 4.63 -26.03
C HIS A 255 36.44 3.35 -26.61
N GLN A 256 37.15 2.75 -27.57
CA GLN A 256 36.83 1.44 -28.12
C GLN A 256 37.23 0.35 -27.13
N VAL A 257 36.26 -0.50 -26.77
CA VAL A 257 36.52 -1.90 -26.40
C VAL A 257 35.39 -2.77 -26.98
N ASN A 258 35.78 -3.55 -27.99
CA ASN A 258 35.20 -4.78 -28.55
C ASN A 258 33.74 -5.20 -28.19
N GLY A 259 32.85 -5.07 -29.18
CA GLY A 259 32.24 -6.25 -29.79
C GLY A 259 30.88 -6.75 -29.28
N VAL A 260 29.80 -5.98 -29.49
CA VAL A 260 28.48 -6.49 -29.94
C VAL A 260 27.76 -5.34 -30.68
N THR A 261 27.68 -5.40 -32.01
CA THR A 261 26.89 -4.46 -32.82
C THR A 261 25.40 -4.80 -32.68
N ARG A 262 24.71 -4.14 -31.73
CA ARG A 262 23.25 -3.97 -31.79
C ARG A 262 22.98 -2.64 -32.49
N THR A 263 22.33 -2.70 -33.65
CA THR A 263 21.78 -1.52 -34.34
C THR A 263 20.77 -0.85 -33.41
N VAL A 264 21.19 0.25 -32.78
CA VAL A 264 20.28 1.16 -32.09
C VAL A 264 19.48 1.89 -33.17
N VAL A 265 18.32 1.35 -33.52
CA VAL A 265 17.34 2.09 -34.32
C VAL A 265 16.79 3.18 -33.40
N ASN A 266 17.02 4.44 -33.75
CA ASN A 266 16.51 5.59 -33.00
C ASN A 266 14.99 5.49 -32.85
N ILE A 267 14.53 5.10 -31.65
CA ILE A 267 13.11 5.01 -31.28
C ILE A 267 12.42 6.36 -31.50
N ASP A 268 13.14 7.46 -31.30
CA ASP A 268 12.63 8.81 -31.53
C ASP A 268 12.20 9.02 -32.99
N THR A 269 12.98 8.57 -33.97
CA THR A 269 12.59 8.73 -35.39
C THR A 269 11.33 7.96 -35.75
N ILE A 270 11.11 6.77 -35.18
CA ILE A 270 9.89 6.00 -35.42
C ILE A 270 8.68 6.69 -34.78
N LEU A 271 8.85 7.22 -33.57
CA LEU A 271 7.79 7.93 -32.85
C LEU A 271 7.37 9.22 -33.57
N TRP A 272 8.36 9.99 -34.05
CA TRP A 272 8.12 11.21 -34.83
C TRP A 272 7.45 10.93 -36.19
N CYS A 273 7.86 9.86 -36.89
CA CYS A 273 7.18 9.43 -38.12
C CYS A 273 5.74 9.01 -37.86
N GLY A 274 5.47 8.27 -36.77
CA GLY A 274 4.12 7.87 -36.39
C GLY A 274 3.20 9.06 -36.09
N LEU A 275 3.71 10.05 -35.34
CA LEU A 275 3.00 11.30 -35.05
C LEU A 275 2.71 12.11 -36.32
N ALA A 276 3.67 12.21 -37.23
CA ALA A 276 3.50 12.95 -38.49
C ALA A 276 2.43 12.30 -39.39
N VAL A 277 2.41 10.97 -39.50
CA VAL A 277 1.41 10.22 -40.28
C VAL A 277 0.02 10.37 -39.67
N SER A 278 -0.10 10.26 -38.33
CA SER A 278 -1.37 10.44 -37.64
C SER A 278 -1.92 11.86 -37.82
N PHE A 279 -1.06 12.87 -37.72
CA PHE A 279 -1.45 14.27 -37.94
C PHE A 279 -1.93 14.50 -39.38
N ALA A 280 -1.19 14.01 -40.37
CA ALA A 280 -1.58 14.12 -41.78
C ALA A 280 -2.95 13.46 -42.06
N ALA A 281 -3.19 12.27 -41.50
CA ALA A 281 -4.46 11.57 -41.65
C ALA A 281 -5.64 12.36 -41.04
N THR A 282 -5.44 12.98 -39.88
CA THR A 282 -6.49 13.81 -39.25
C THR A 282 -6.81 15.06 -40.05
N VAL A 283 -5.79 15.73 -40.62
CA VAL A 283 -6.00 16.92 -41.47
C VAL A 283 -6.79 16.55 -42.73
N VAL A 284 -6.45 15.44 -43.40
CA VAL A 284 -7.17 14.96 -44.58
C VAL A 284 -8.64 14.65 -44.23
N LEU A 285 -8.90 13.99 -43.10
CA LEU A 285 -10.26 13.67 -42.67
C LEU A 285 -11.09 14.94 -42.43
N VAL A 286 -10.51 15.95 -41.77
CA VAL A 286 -11.19 17.24 -41.52
C VAL A 286 -11.49 17.97 -42.82
N VAL A 287 -10.56 17.98 -43.78
CA VAL A 287 -10.79 18.59 -45.11
C VAL A 287 -11.90 17.86 -45.87
N LEU A 288 -11.92 16.52 -45.85
CA LEU A 288 -12.98 15.74 -46.49
C LEU A 288 -14.35 15.97 -45.85
N LEU A 289 -14.41 16.08 -44.52
CA LEU A 289 -15.64 16.40 -43.80
C LEU A 289 -16.13 17.81 -44.14
N ALA A 290 -15.23 18.80 -44.18
CA ALA A 290 -15.56 20.17 -44.57
C ALA A 290 -16.08 20.23 -46.02
N TYR A 291 -15.45 19.49 -46.95
CA TYR A 291 -15.91 19.40 -48.33
C TYR A 291 -17.29 18.75 -48.44
N LYS A 292 -17.54 17.67 -47.68
CA LYS A 292 -18.84 16.99 -47.65
C LYS A 292 -19.95 17.89 -47.11
N ILE A 293 -19.68 18.65 -46.04
CA ILE A 293 -20.63 19.63 -45.48
C ILE A 293 -20.93 20.75 -46.48
N SER A 294 -19.90 21.24 -47.18
CA SER A 294 -20.08 22.28 -48.21
C SER A 294 -20.88 21.75 -49.41
N ALA A 295 -20.66 20.50 -49.81
CA ALA A 295 -21.39 19.86 -50.91
C ALA A 295 -22.87 19.61 -50.56
N THR A 296 -23.18 19.21 -49.31
CA THR A 296 -24.57 19.04 -48.86
C THR A 296 -25.30 20.37 -48.71
N SER A 297 -24.60 21.47 -48.39
CA SER A 297 -25.19 22.81 -48.33
C SER A 297 -25.61 23.38 -49.69
N SER A 298 -24.95 22.98 -50.79
CA SER A 298 -25.33 23.42 -52.15
C SER A 298 -26.55 22.66 -52.70
N TYR A 299 -26.79 21.42 -52.26
CA TYR A 299 -27.97 20.65 -52.67
C TYR A 299 -29.26 21.04 -51.95
N ALA A 300 -29.18 21.78 -50.83
CA ALA A 300 -30.36 22.26 -50.08
C ALA A 300 -30.88 23.65 -50.54
N ARG A 301 -30.31 24.23 -51.61
CA ARG A 301 -30.71 25.53 -52.18
C ARG A 301 -31.20 25.47 -53.64
N LEU A 302 -31.50 24.28 -54.15
CA LEU A 302 -32.24 24.04 -55.38
C LEU A 302 -33.55 23.32 -55.03
#